data_AF-A0A7V2JRR4-F1
#
_entry.id   AF-A0A7V2JRR4-F1
#
_cell.length_a   1.000
_cell.length_b   1.000
_cell.length_c   1.000
_cell.angle_alpha   90.00
_cell.angle_beta   90.00
_cell.angle_gamma   90.00
#
_symmetry.space_group_name_H-M   'P 1'
#
loop_
_entity.id
_entity.type
_entity.pdbx_description
1 polymer ?
#
loop_
_entity_poly.entity_id
_entity_poly.type
_entity_poly.pdbx_seq_one_letter_code
_entity_poly.pdbx_strand_id
1 'polypeptide(L)'
;MASIGEIFAEARRAKGVTVQEVEKSIKIRAKYLAAMEENNFNVIPGQAYIIGFIKTYANYLGLDGKDLIARYYQEYQPPGDKSNYDLLNASKEKPKSTNFRRSLAIVIFLILLIGTILIINSKNKSSGQESLRKVKQLEQRR
;
A
#
# COMPACT_ATOMS: atom_id res chain seq x y z
N MET A 1 -9.36 -9.23 21.13
CA MET A 1 -8.82 -9.06 19.76
C MET A 1 -9.86 -8.27 18.99
N ALA A 2 -9.46 -7.36 18.10
CA ALA A 2 -10.41 -6.64 17.26
C ALA A 2 -11.11 -7.62 16.31
N SER A 3 -12.41 -7.41 16.08
CA SER A 3 -13.19 -8.21 15.13
C SER A 3 -12.77 -7.93 13.69
N ILE A 4 -13.10 -8.83 12.76
CA ILE A 4 -12.84 -8.62 11.32
C ILE A 4 -13.48 -7.31 10.83
N GLY A 5 -14.71 -7.04 11.27
CA GLY A 5 -15.43 -5.82 10.91
C GLY A 5 -14.77 -4.54 11.42
N GLU A 6 -14.29 -4.53 12.66
CA GLU A 6 -13.54 -3.40 13.22
C GLU A 6 -12.25 -3.12 12.43
N ILE A 7 -11.51 -4.17 12.07
CA ILE A 7 -10.29 -4.06 11.25
C ILE A 7 -10.59 -3.40 9.90
N PHE A 8 -11.67 -3.83 9.23
CA PHE A 8 -12.08 -3.22 7.96
C PHE A 8 -12.50 -1.76 8.13
N ALA A 9 -13.33 -1.47 9.12
CA ALA A 9 -13.85 -0.14 9.34
C ALA A 9 -12.74 0.86 9.71
N GLU A 10 -11.80 0.44 10.56
CA GLU A 10 -10.63 1.24 10.92
C GLU A 10 -9.72 1.51 9.72
N ALA A 11 -9.38 0.48 8.95
CA ALA A 11 -8.53 0.65 7.76
C ALA A 11 -9.19 1.52 6.69
N ARG A 12 -10.53 1.40 6.50
CA ARG A 12 -11.27 2.28 5.60
C ARG A 12 -11.24 3.73 6.07
N ARG A 13 -11.50 3.99 7.35
CA ARG A 13 -11.45 5.33 7.94
C ARG A 13 -10.05 5.93 7.85
N ALA A 14 -9.01 5.16 8.13
CA ALA A 14 -7.61 5.58 8.01
C ALA A 14 -7.24 5.95 6.57
N LYS A 15 -7.84 5.27 5.58
CA LYS A 15 -7.69 5.61 4.15
C LYS A 15 -8.55 6.82 3.73
N GLY A 16 -9.47 7.29 4.58
CA GLY A 16 -10.30 8.47 4.33
C GLY A 16 -11.37 8.29 3.26
N VAL A 17 -11.86 7.05 3.04
CA VAL A 17 -12.85 6.75 1.99
C VAL A 17 -14.18 6.26 2.56
N THR A 18 -15.27 6.54 1.86
CA THR A 18 -16.63 6.05 2.14
C THR A 18 -16.86 4.67 1.52
N VAL A 19 -17.83 3.91 2.04
CA VAL A 19 -18.19 2.60 1.45
C VAL A 19 -18.71 2.74 0.01
N GLN A 20 -19.31 3.88 -0.34
CA GLN A 20 -19.77 4.19 -1.71
C GLN A 20 -18.61 4.40 -2.67
N GLU A 21 -17.52 5.04 -2.23
CA GLU A 21 -16.30 5.21 -3.04
C GLU A 21 -15.57 3.88 -3.23
N VAL A 22 -15.55 3.04 -2.19
CA VAL A 22 -15.01 1.68 -2.30
C VAL A 22 -15.85 0.86 -3.29
N GLU A 23 -17.17 0.90 -3.21
CA GLU A 23 -18.07 0.22 -4.17
C GLU A 23 -17.76 0.60 -5.61
N LYS A 24 -17.58 1.89 -5.90
CA LYS A 24 -17.21 2.36 -7.24
C LYS A 24 -15.88 1.77 -7.71
N SER A 25 -14.94 1.57 -6.78
CA SER A 25 -13.57 1.11 -7.05
C SER A 25 -13.50 -0.40 -7.28
N ILE A 26 -14.10 -1.21 -6.40
CA ILE A 26 -13.93 -2.68 -6.40
C ILE A 26 -15.19 -3.45 -6.80
N LYS A 27 -16.27 -2.74 -7.14
CA LYS A 27 -17.53 -3.31 -7.65
C LYS A 27 -18.23 -4.28 -6.68
N ILE A 28 -17.98 -4.12 -5.38
CA ILE A 28 -18.75 -4.78 -4.31
C ILE A 28 -19.76 -3.77 -3.80
N ARG A 29 -21.04 -4.15 -3.75
CA ARG A 29 -22.11 -3.25 -3.31
C ARG A 29 -21.83 -2.72 -1.90
N ALA A 30 -22.07 -1.43 -1.65
CA ALA A 30 -21.83 -0.81 -0.35
C ALA A 30 -22.54 -1.54 0.80
N LYS A 31 -23.73 -2.09 0.56
CA LYS A 31 -24.45 -2.91 1.56
C LYS A 31 -23.64 -4.12 2.06
N TYR A 32 -22.82 -4.73 1.20
CA TYR A 32 -21.99 -5.88 1.58
C TYR A 32 -20.69 -5.43 2.25
N LEU A 33 -20.16 -4.26 1.88
CA LEU A 33 -19.01 -3.67 2.57
C LEU A 33 -19.38 -3.29 4.01
N ALA A 34 -20.51 -2.61 4.20
CA ALA A 34 -21.06 -2.28 5.51
C ALA A 34 -21.33 -3.55 6.33
N ALA A 35 -21.95 -4.57 5.73
CA ALA A 35 -22.18 -5.85 6.39
C ALA A 35 -20.87 -6.52 6.85
N MET A 36 -19.78 -6.44 6.09
CA MET A 36 -18.47 -6.94 6.55
C MET A 36 -17.91 -6.11 7.72
N GLU A 37 -18.05 -4.78 7.69
CA GLU A 37 -17.66 -3.89 8.81
C GLU A 37 -18.48 -4.14 10.09
N GLU A 38 -19.71 -4.62 9.95
CA GLU A 38 -20.62 -4.96 11.05
C GLU A 38 -20.51 -6.44 11.47
N ASN A 39 -19.60 -7.23 10.89
CA ASN A 39 -19.50 -8.68 11.06
C ASN A 39 -20.79 -9.45 10.70
N ASN A 40 -21.68 -8.86 9.91
CA ASN A 40 -22.95 -9.45 9.50
C ASN A 40 -22.82 -10.17 8.15
N PHE A 41 -22.05 -11.26 8.14
CA PHE A 41 -21.76 -12.02 6.91
C PHE A 41 -23.00 -12.74 6.34
N ASN A 42 -24.05 -12.94 7.14
CA ASN A 42 -25.30 -13.61 6.74
C ASN A 42 -26.07 -12.87 5.61
N VAL A 43 -25.82 -11.57 5.44
CA VAL A 43 -26.43 -10.75 4.38
C VAL A 43 -25.81 -11.05 3.01
N ILE A 44 -24.61 -11.65 2.98
CA ILE A 44 -23.88 -11.92 1.75
C ILE A 44 -24.41 -13.24 1.14
N PRO A 45 -24.72 -13.31 -0.17
CA PRO A 45 -25.51 -14.41 -0.77
C PRO A 45 -24.89 -15.82 -0.75
N GLY A 46 -23.71 -16.00 -0.17
CA GLY A 46 -23.04 -17.28 -0.10
C GLY A 46 -21.58 -17.17 0.30
N GLN A 47 -21.05 -18.26 0.82
CA GLN A 47 -19.69 -18.29 1.36
C GLN A 47 -18.61 -17.95 0.33
N ALA A 48 -18.72 -18.44 -0.90
CA ALA A 48 -17.75 -18.12 -1.94
C ALA A 48 -17.64 -16.60 -2.17
N TYR A 49 -18.76 -15.88 -2.07
CA TYR A 49 -18.78 -14.42 -2.13
C TYR A 49 -18.12 -13.79 -0.92
N ILE A 50 -18.39 -14.30 0.30
CA ILE A 50 -17.76 -13.79 1.52
C ILE A 50 -16.23 -13.86 1.41
N ILE A 51 -15.69 -15.01 1.02
CA ILE A 51 -14.24 -15.18 0.83
C ILE A 51 -13.69 -14.23 -0.24
N GLY A 52 -14.39 -14.12 -1.37
CA GLY A 52 -14.01 -13.21 -2.46
C GLY A 52 -14.04 -11.74 -2.03
N PHE A 53 -15.03 -11.34 -1.23
CA PHE A 53 -15.24 -9.98 -0.77
C PHE A 53 -14.24 -9.60 0.33
N ILE A 54 -14.00 -10.46 1.31
CA ILE A 54 -12.96 -10.27 2.34
C ILE A 54 -11.62 -10.03 1.65
N LYS A 55 -11.23 -10.90 0.70
CA LYS A 55 -9.96 -10.77 -0.02
C LYS A 55 -9.87 -9.47 -0.80
N THR A 56 -10.89 -9.15 -1.59
CA THR A 56 -10.89 -7.97 -2.45
C THR A 56 -10.85 -6.69 -1.62
N TYR A 57 -11.63 -6.63 -0.55
CA TYR A 57 -11.72 -5.46 0.29
C TYR A 57 -10.44 -5.26 1.13
N ALA A 58 -9.91 -6.34 1.71
CA ALA A 58 -8.63 -6.33 2.40
C ALA A 58 -7.49 -5.80 1.52
N ASN A 59 -7.36 -6.35 0.30
CA ASN A 59 -6.35 -5.89 -0.65
C ASN A 59 -6.53 -4.42 -1.02
N TYR A 60 -7.77 -3.95 -1.20
CA TYR A 60 -8.04 -2.54 -1.47
C TYR A 60 -7.59 -1.64 -0.31
N LEU A 61 -7.79 -2.09 0.94
CA LEU A 61 -7.42 -1.36 2.15
C LEU A 61 -5.94 -1.54 2.55
N GLY A 62 -5.17 -2.36 1.82
CA GLY A 62 -3.77 -2.64 2.13
C GLY A 62 -3.56 -3.65 3.28
N LEU A 63 -4.59 -4.41 3.61
CA LEU A 63 -4.58 -5.48 4.62
C LEU A 63 -4.18 -6.83 4.02
N ASP A 64 -3.74 -7.78 4.84
CA ASP A 64 -3.50 -9.16 4.37
C ASP A 64 -4.83 -9.93 4.32
N GLY A 65 -5.39 -10.06 3.10
CA GLY A 65 -6.62 -10.80 2.89
C GLY A 65 -6.54 -12.29 3.22
N LYS A 66 -5.34 -12.92 3.20
CA LYS A 66 -5.22 -14.33 3.60
C LYS A 66 -5.43 -14.50 5.11
N ASP A 67 -4.87 -13.59 5.91
CA ASP A 67 -5.05 -13.61 7.37
C ASP A 67 -6.52 -13.42 7.75
N LEU A 68 -7.19 -12.41 7.16
CA LEU A 68 -8.60 -12.15 7.46
C LEU A 68 -9.53 -13.29 7.02
N ILE A 69 -9.22 -13.97 5.90
CA ILE A 69 -9.96 -15.17 5.52
C ILE A 69 -9.75 -16.29 6.55
N ALA A 70 -8.51 -16.53 6.98
CA ALA A 70 -8.22 -17.57 7.97
C ALA A 70 -8.98 -17.31 9.29
N ARG A 71 -9.03 -16.06 9.75
CA ARG A 71 -9.84 -15.66 10.91
C ARG A 71 -11.33 -15.90 10.68
N TYR A 72 -11.85 -15.53 9.51
CA TYR A 72 -13.25 -15.78 9.17
C TYR A 72 -13.60 -17.28 9.28
N TYR A 73 -12.72 -18.16 8.80
CA TYR A 73 -12.91 -19.61 8.95
C TYR A 73 -12.86 -20.10 10.39
N GLN A 74 -12.04 -19.47 11.25
CA GLN A 74 -11.96 -19.82 12.67
C GLN A 74 -13.21 -19.37 13.45
N GLU A 75 -13.78 -18.21 13.09
CA GLU A 75 -14.87 -17.59 13.83
C GLU A 75 -16.26 -18.03 13.34
N TYR A 76 -16.44 -18.25 12.03
CA TYR A 76 -17.76 -18.42 11.42
C TYR A 76 -17.99 -19.78 10.78
N GLN A 77 -17.01 -20.69 10.77
CA GLN A 77 -17.19 -22.04 10.23
C GLN A 77 -16.99 -23.14 11.27
N PRO A 78 -17.88 -24.16 11.30
CA PRO A 78 -17.64 -25.36 12.08
C PRO A 78 -16.45 -26.16 11.50
N PRO A 79 -15.69 -26.86 12.35
CA PRO A 79 -14.57 -27.68 11.91
C PRO A 79 -15.06 -28.84 11.04
N GLY A 80 -15.00 -28.68 9.72
CA GLY A 80 -15.42 -29.71 8.74
C GLY A 80 -15.43 -29.26 7.28
N ASP A 81 -15.58 -27.95 7.03
CA ASP A 81 -15.71 -27.38 5.67
C ASP A 81 -14.46 -26.59 5.20
N LYS A 82 -13.29 -26.99 5.71
CA LYS A 82 -11.99 -26.38 5.34
C LYS A 82 -11.53 -26.75 3.94
N SER A 83 -12.15 -27.76 3.31
CA SER A 83 -11.75 -28.29 1.99
C SER A 83 -11.77 -27.20 0.91
N ASN A 84 -12.70 -26.24 0.99
CA ASN A 84 -12.81 -25.19 -0.01
C ASN A 84 -11.69 -24.12 0.12
N TYR A 85 -11.24 -23.81 1.35
CA TYR A 85 -10.15 -22.87 1.59
C TYR A 85 -8.81 -23.40 1.07
N ASP A 86 -8.51 -24.67 1.35
CA ASP A 86 -7.26 -25.29 0.93
C ASP A 86 -7.18 -25.44 -0.59
N LEU A 87 -8.28 -25.77 -1.27
CA LEU A 87 -8.33 -25.83 -2.74
C LEU A 87 -8.17 -24.44 -3.40
N LEU A 88 -8.78 -23.40 -2.83
CA LEU A 88 -8.64 -22.01 -3.30
C LEU A 88 -7.22 -21.44 -3.10
N ASN A 89 -6.50 -21.91 -2.08
CA ASN A 89 -5.14 -21.47 -1.76
C ASN A 89 -4.05 -22.30 -2.45
N ALA A 90 -4.21 -23.62 -2.54
CA ALA A 90 -3.25 -24.53 -3.18
C ALA A 90 -3.04 -24.17 -4.66
N SER A 91 -4.06 -23.63 -5.33
CA SER A 91 -3.96 -23.21 -6.72
C SER A 91 -3.40 -21.78 -6.93
N LYS A 92 -3.08 -21.03 -5.86
CA LYS A 92 -2.68 -19.60 -5.91
C LYS A 92 -1.35 -19.27 -5.24
N GLU A 93 -0.37 -20.16 -5.32
CA GLU A 93 1.04 -19.79 -5.11
C GLU A 93 1.59 -19.10 -6.38
N LYS A 94 1.15 -17.87 -6.68
CA LYS A 94 1.93 -16.96 -7.53
C LYS A 94 2.67 -15.97 -6.62
N PRO A 95 3.99 -15.80 -6.81
CA PRO A 95 4.82 -14.99 -5.91
C PRO A 95 4.24 -13.57 -5.83
N LYS A 96 4.11 -13.05 -4.60
CA LYS A 96 3.67 -11.67 -4.31
C LYS A 96 4.47 -10.72 -5.20
N SER A 97 3.85 -10.15 -6.24
CA SER A 97 4.49 -9.18 -7.11
C SER A 97 4.70 -7.90 -6.32
N THR A 98 5.92 -7.77 -5.83
CA THR A 98 6.45 -6.65 -5.08
C THR A 98 6.46 -5.42 -6.00
N ASN A 99 5.35 -4.68 -6.02
CA ASN A 99 5.33 -3.28 -6.45
C ASN A 99 6.10 -2.39 -5.45
N PHE A 100 6.37 -2.90 -4.24
CA PHE A 100 7.06 -2.20 -3.18
C PHE A 100 8.54 -1.89 -3.49
N ARG A 101 9.28 -2.82 -4.11
CA ARG A 101 10.70 -2.61 -4.48
C ARG A 101 10.93 -1.56 -5.57
N ARG A 102 9.91 -1.26 -6.39
CA ARG A 102 10.01 -0.24 -7.44
C ARG A 102 9.95 1.19 -6.87
N SER A 103 9.23 1.41 -5.77
CA SER A 103 9.17 2.74 -5.15
C SER A 103 10.49 3.13 -4.45
N LEU A 104 11.18 2.17 -3.82
CA LEU A 104 12.45 2.44 -3.13
C LEU A 104 13.58 2.80 -4.12
N ALA A 105 13.62 2.15 -5.29
CA ALA A 105 14.60 2.45 -6.32
C ALA A 105 14.43 3.87 -6.89
N ILE A 106 13.19 4.35 -7.02
CA ILE A 106 12.89 5.72 -7.49
C ILE A 106 13.34 6.75 -6.44
N VAL A 107 13.09 6.49 -5.16
CA VAL A 107 13.52 7.38 -4.08
C VAL A 107 15.05 7.46 -3.98
N ILE A 108 15.74 6.32 -4.07
CA ILE A 108 17.22 6.28 -4.09
C ILE A 108 17.77 7.03 -5.31
N PHE A 109 17.17 6.85 -6.49
CA PHE A 109 17.58 7.55 -7.70
C PHE A 109 17.41 9.08 -7.58
N LEU A 110 16.29 9.55 -7.02
CA LEU A 110 16.04 10.97 -6.79
C LEU A 110 17.03 11.57 -5.78
N ILE A 111 17.37 10.85 -4.70
CA ILE A 111 18.37 11.29 -3.72
C ILE A 111 19.75 11.44 -4.37
N LEU A 112 20.16 10.48 -5.20
CA LEU A 112 21.42 10.54 -5.93
C LEU A 112 21.44 11.71 -6.93
N LEU A 113 20.33 11.95 -7.63
CA LEU A 113 20.21 13.03 -8.62
C LEU A 113 20.26 14.42 -7.96
N ILE A 114 19.60 14.60 -6.81
CA ILE A 114 19.69 15.85 -6.02
C ILE A 114 21.13 16.04 -5.51
N GLY A 115 21.76 14.98 -5.02
CA GLY A 115 23.15 15.03 -4.54
C GLY A 115 24.15 15.47 -5.62
N THR A 116 24.03 14.94 -6.84
CA THR A 116 24.92 15.32 -7.95
C THR A 116 24.73 16.77 -8.38
N ILE A 117 23.48 17.28 -8.41
CA ILE A 117 23.18 18.68 -8.71
C ILE A 117 23.84 19.63 -7.69
N LEU A 118 23.77 19.30 -6.39
CA LEU A 118 24.40 20.12 -5.34
C LEU A 118 25.93 20.14 -5.45
N ILE A 119 26.56 19.01 -5.83
CA ILE A 119 28.01 18.92 -6.04
C ILE A 119 28.45 19.75 -7.26
N ILE A 120 27.69 19.75 -8.34
CA ILE A 120 28.00 20.55 -9.53
C ILE A 120 27.89 22.04 -9.20
N ASN A 121 26.83 22.43 -8.49
CA ASN A 121 26.63 23.82 -8.09
C ASN A 121 27.69 24.31 -7.09
N SER A 122 28.17 23.45 -6.19
CA SER A 122 29.22 23.82 -5.23
C SER A 122 30.58 24.03 -5.90
N LYS A 123 30.92 23.24 -6.94
CA LYS A 123 32.15 23.43 -7.72
C LYS A 123 32.16 24.72 -8.54
N ASN A 124 31.00 25.17 -9.02
CA ASN A 124 30.89 26.40 -9.81
C ASN A 124 31.15 27.68 -8.98
N LYS A 125 30.96 27.60 -7.65
CA LYS A 125 31.17 28.75 -6.76
C LYS A 125 32.65 28.99 -6.41
N SER A 126 33.51 27.97 -6.47
CA SER A 126 34.93 28.10 -6.11
C SER A 126 35.78 28.68 -7.23
N SER A 127 35.48 28.39 -8.50
CA SER A 127 36.20 28.93 -9.66
C SER A 127 36.04 30.45 -9.79
N GLY A 128 34.84 30.98 -9.50
CA GLY A 128 34.57 32.42 -9.55
C GLY A 128 35.34 33.25 -8.52
N GLN A 129 35.61 32.69 -7.33
CA GLN A 129 36.36 33.41 -6.29
C GLN A 129 37.87 33.46 -6.57
N GLU A 130 38.44 32.44 -7.21
CA GLU A 130 39.87 32.40 -7.52
C GLU A 130 40.24 33.42 -8.61
N SER A 131 39.40 33.56 -9.63
CA SER A 131 39.57 34.55 -10.70
C SER A 131 39.51 35.98 -10.16
N LEU A 132 38.60 36.25 -9.22
CA LEU A 132 38.46 37.58 -8.61
C LEU A 132 39.66 37.96 -7.73
N ARG A 133 40.29 36.97 -7.07
CA ARG A 133 41.53 37.17 -6.31
C ARG A 133 42.72 37.48 -7.24
N LYS A 134 42.83 36.78 -8.37
CA LYS A 134 43.89 37.01 -9.36
C LYS A 134 43.80 38.41 -9.99
N VAL A 135 42.60 38.86 -10.32
CA VAL A 135 42.37 40.22 -10.87
C VAL A 135 42.76 41.30 -9.85
N LYS A 136 42.33 41.16 -8.59
CA LYS A 136 42.70 42.11 -7.52
C LYS A 136 44.21 42.19 -7.25
N GLN A 137 44.93 41.08 -7.41
CA GLN A 137 46.40 41.06 -7.26
C GLN A 137 47.14 41.72 -8.42
N LEU A 138 46.58 41.69 -9.64
CA LEU A 138 47.17 42.33 -10.80
C LEU A 138 47.00 43.86 -10.76
N GLU A 139 45.87 44.36 -10.25
CA GLU A 139 45.65 45.81 -10.08
C GLU A 139 46.56 46.43 -9.02
N GLN A 140 46.93 45.69 -7.97
CA GLN A 140 47.83 46.17 -6.91
C GLN A 140 49.31 46.23 -7.31
N ARG A 141 49.68 45.72 -8.50
CA ARG A 141 51.07 45.70 -9.00
C ARG A 141 51.36 46.80 -10.05
N ARG A 142 50.40 47.65 -10.39
CA ARG A 142 50.58 48.86 -11.21
C ARG A 142 50.67 50.08 -10.31
#